data_AF-K1XNR8-F1
#
_entry.id   AF-K1XNR8-F1
#
_cell.length_a   1.000
_cell.length_b   1.000
_cell.length_c   1.000
_cell.angle_alpha   90.00
_cell.angle_beta   90.00
_cell.angle_gamma   90.00
#
_symmetry.space_group_name_H-M   'P 1'
#
loop_
_entity.id
_entity.type
_entity.pdbx_description
1 polymer ?
#
loop_
_entity_poly.entity_id
_entity_poly.type
_entity_poly.pdbx_seq_one_letter_code
_entity_poly.pdbx_strand_id
1 'polypeptide(L)'
;CGAANTTLLGLGERTGNPPMEGLIIEYISLHGNTNGIDTTVITDIARYFEKEIGFRIPPNLPFVGADFNVTRAGVHVDGLIKCEEIYNIFDTTKLLNRPIVPMITDKSGKAGIAFWINAHLGLTEDKAVDKRHPGVSRINKWIAEQYEGGRMTSISNEEMEKRVRKYLPELFMSGLENIKYMAAQAAVSVVKKIIDHPDMKLMKPQLQEPVMQQFIEENPSIQFAYVVDMNGRKTTRNITNIADRAKYENYGIGTDQSDREWFIKPLQSGKIHVTEFYISKMTGALCITVSAPVMDEKDEMVGIFGVDIKFEDWVKRAEDIAEATQIALRGEYEAKSRSDHWL
;
A
#
# COMPACT_ATOMS: atom_id res chain seq x y z
N CYS A 1 -6.09 -38.68 -1.01
CA CYS A 1 -6.33 -37.63 0.00
C CYS A 1 -7.49 -36.74 -0.44
N GLY A 2 -8.29 -36.20 0.49
CA GLY A 2 -9.40 -35.29 0.18
C GLY A 2 -9.09 -33.79 0.32
N ALA A 3 -7.90 -33.45 0.83
CA ALA A 3 -7.41 -32.07 1.00
C ALA A 3 -5.88 -32.04 0.96
N ALA A 4 -5.30 -30.86 0.72
CA ALA A 4 -3.87 -30.59 0.77
C ALA A 4 -3.60 -29.30 1.56
N ASN A 5 -2.57 -29.32 2.42
CA ASN A 5 -2.17 -28.16 3.23
C ASN A 5 -1.04 -27.40 2.55
N THR A 6 -1.09 -26.08 2.62
CA THR A 6 -0.18 -25.19 1.93
C THR A 6 -0.10 -23.83 2.64
N THR A 7 0.85 -23.00 2.27
CA THR A 7 0.97 -21.62 2.74
C THR A 7 1.31 -20.68 1.58
N LEU A 8 0.97 -19.40 1.76
CA LEU A 8 1.32 -18.35 0.80
C LEU A 8 2.84 -18.23 0.73
N LEU A 9 3.37 -18.19 -0.49
CA LEU A 9 4.80 -18.09 -0.80
C LEU A 9 5.65 -19.21 -0.15
N GLY A 10 5.02 -20.31 0.29
CA GLY A 10 5.69 -21.40 0.99
C GLY A 10 6.18 -21.05 2.40
N LEU A 11 5.70 -19.97 3.01
CA LEU A 11 6.12 -19.56 4.36
C LEU A 11 5.81 -20.62 5.43
N GLY A 12 6.70 -20.77 6.40
CA GLY A 12 6.57 -21.75 7.47
C GLY A 12 7.88 -21.95 8.22
N GLU A 13 7.89 -22.87 9.18
CA GLU A 13 9.11 -23.19 9.92
C GLU A 13 10.22 -23.74 9.02
N ARG A 14 11.48 -23.46 9.40
CA ARG A 14 12.70 -23.95 8.73
C ARG A 14 12.75 -23.54 7.25
N THR A 15 12.45 -24.48 6.35
CA THR A 15 12.48 -24.32 4.89
C THR A 15 11.10 -24.06 4.30
N GLY A 16 10.06 -23.94 5.14
CA GLY A 16 8.71 -23.61 4.72
C GLY A 16 7.79 -24.82 4.51
N ASN A 17 6.59 -24.52 4.05
CA ASN A 17 5.56 -25.48 3.66
C ASN A 17 5.41 -25.49 2.12
N PRO A 18 4.65 -26.43 1.54
CA PRO A 18 4.30 -26.37 0.12
C PRO A 18 3.72 -25.00 -0.25
N PRO A 19 4.23 -24.31 -1.29
CA PRO A 19 3.70 -23.01 -1.71
C PRO A 19 2.34 -23.17 -2.41
N MET A 20 1.38 -22.32 -2.04
CA MET A 20 0.01 -22.38 -2.54
C MET A 20 -0.04 -22.15 -4.04
N GLU A 21 0.79 -21.24 -4.51
CA GLU A 21 0.91 -20.86 -5.92
C GLU A 21 1.30 -22.06 -6.78
N GLY A 22 2.31 -22.83 -6.33
CA GLY A 22 2.74 -24.03 -7.01
C GLY A 22 1.71 -25.16 -6.94
N LEU A 23 1.06 -25.34 -5.79
CA LEU A 23 0.03 -26.36 -5.62
C LEU A 23 -1.16 -26.12 -6.55
N ILE A 24 -1.61 -24.87 -6.68
CA ILE A 24 -2.71 -24.49 -7.58
C ILE A 24 -2.33 -24.77 -9.04
N ILE A 25 -1.15 -24.36 -9.48
CA ILE A 25 -0.73 -24.58 -10.87
C ILE A 25 -0.60 -26.07 -11.19
N GLU A 26 -0.06 -26.87 -10.25
CA GLU A 26 0.03 -28.32 -10.41
C GLU A 26 -1.36 -28.98 -10.46
N TYR A 27 -2.28 -28.56 -9.58
CA TYR A 27 -3.67 -29.02 -9.61
C TYR A 27 -4.33 -28.77 -10.97
N ILE A 28 -4.19 -27.55 -11.50
CA ILE A 28 -4.76 -27.18 -12.80
C ILE A 28 -4.13 -28.00 -13.92
N SER A 29 -2.81 -28.21 -13.88
CA SER A 29 -2.09 -29.05 -14.84
C SER A 29 -2.60 -30.49 -14.86
N LEU A 30 -2.85 -31.07 -13.67
CA LEU A 30 -3.32 -32.44 -13.54
C LEU A 30 -4.80 -32.63 -13.91
N HIS A 31 -5.66 -31.65 -13.60
CA HIS A 31 -7.11 -31.75 -13.82
C HIS A 31 -7.61 -31.08 -15.11
N GLY A 32 -6.77 -30.26 -15.77
CA GLY A 32 -7.09 -29.56 -17.00
C GLY A 32 -8.14 -28.44 -16.87
N ASN A 33 -8.48 -28.03 -15.64
CA ASN A 33 -9.42 -26.94 -15.38
C ASN A 33 -9.10 -26.24 -14.05
N THR A 34 -9.58 -25.00 -13.90
CA THR A 34 -9.31 -24.17 -12.72
C THR A 34 -10.22 -24.48 -11.54
N ASN A 35 -11.32 -25.20 -11.74
CA ASN A 35 -12.36 -25.44 -10.74
C ASN A 35 -12.80 -24.15 -10.00
N GLY A 36 -12.90 -23.03 -10.74
CA GLY A 36 -13.29 -21.72 -10.20
C GLY A 36 -12.16 -20.92 -9.53
N ILE A 37 -10.92 -21.44 -9.48
CA ILE A 37 -9.78 -20.72 -8.95
C ILE A 37 -9.36 -19.62 -9.94
N ASP A 38 -9.26 -18.38 -9.45
CA ASP A 38 -8.67 -17.28 -10.18
C ASP A 38 -7.16 -17.22 -9.88
N THR A 39 -6.35 -17.66 -10.85
CA THR A 39 -4.89 -17.70 -10.72
C THR A 39 -4.25 -16.31 -10.78
N THR A 40 -4.95 -15.30 -11.28
CA THR A 40 -4.39 -13.95 -11.40
C THR A 40 -4.14 -13.31 -10.04
N VAL A 41 -4.89 -13.74 -9.02
CA VAL A 41 -4.76 -13.31 -7.62
C VAL A 41 -3.38 -13.64 -7.04
N ILE A 42 -2.66 -14.63 -7.58
CA ILE A 42 -1.29 -14.98 -7.15
C ILE A 42 -0.36 -13.75 -7.24
N THR A 43 -0.49 -12.95 -8.30
CA THR A 43 0.32 -11.74 -8.47
C THR A 43 -0.07 -10.63 -7.49
N ASP A 44 -1.36 -10.53 -7.16
CA ASP A 44 -1.82 -9.54 -6.19
C ASP A 44 -1.37 -9.90 -4.77
N ILE A 45 -1.34 -11.19 -4.44
CA ILE A 45 -0.73 -11.69 -3.20
C ILE A 45 0.75 -11.30 -3.15
N ALA A 46 1.53 -11.56 -4.21
CA ALA A 46 2.94 -11.19 -4.25
C ALA A 46 3.14 -9.67 -4.00
N ARG A 47 2.34 -8.84 -4.68
CA ARG A 47 2.36 -7.37 -4.51
C ARG A 47 1.99 -6.95 -3.09
N TYR A 48 0.99 -7.57 -2.48
CA TYR A 48 0.57 -7.29 -1.11
C TYR A 48 1.68 -7.64 -0.11
N PHE A 49 2.33 -8.79 -0.29
CA PHE A 49 3.46 -9.20 0.55
C PHE A 49 4.63 -8.21 0.47
N GLU A 50 4.98 -7.73 -0.72
CA GLU A 50 6.05 -6.75 -0.86
C GLU A 50 5.67 -5.36 -0.34
N LYS A 51 4.46 -4.88 -0.66
CA LYS A 51 4.06 -3.48 -0.37
C LYS A 51 3.52 -3.26 1.03
N GLU A 52 2.65 -4.17 1.51
CA GLU A 52 1.93 -3.99 2.77
C GLU A 52 2.60 -4.74 3.93
N ILE A 53 3.12 -5.94 3.66
CA ILE A 53 3.82 -6.75 4.69
C ILE A 53 5.31 -6.37 4.78
N GLY A 54 5.90 -5.84 3.69
CA GLY A 54 7.33 -5.56 3.61
C GLY A 54 8.19 -6.83 3.48
N PHE A 55 7.58 -7.95 3.08
CA PHE A 55 8.29 -9.21 2.86
C PHE A 55 9.08 -9.16 1.56
N ARG A 56 10.38 -9.45 1.63
CA ARG A 56 11.24 -9.49 0.44
C ARG A 56 11.12 -10.85 -0.26
N ILE A 57 10.38 -10.88 -1.36
CA ILE A 57 10.24 -12.08 -2.20
C ILE A 57 11.56 -12.37 -2.92
N PRO A 58 12.10 -13.60 -2.85
CA PRO A 58 13.26 -13.98 -3.65
C PRO A 58 12.97 -13.80 -5.15
N PRO A 59 13.84 -13.14 -5.94
CA PRO A 59 13.56 -12.83 -7.34
C PRO A 59 13.29 -14.07 -8.20
N ASN A 60 13.88 -15.21 -7.84
CA ASN A 60 13.76 -16.47 -8.56
C ASN A 60 12.63 -17.38 -8.03
N LEU A 61 11.81 -16.94 -7.08
CA LEU A 61 10.71 -17.75 -6.56
C LEU A 61 9.68 -18.01 -7.68
N PRO A 62 9.25 -19.27 -7.94
CA PRO A 62 8.32 -19.56 -9.02
C PRO A 62 7.01 -18.78 -8.92
N PHE A 63 6.46 -18.34 -10.06
CA PHE A 63 5.18 -17.60 -10.21
C PHE A 63 5.13 -16.18 -9.62
N VAL A 64 5.88 -15.91 -8.55
CA VAL A 64 5.80 -14.65 -7.79
C VAL A 64 7.09 -13.83 -7.80
N GLY A 65 8.25 -14.44 -8.03
CA GLY A 65 9.54 -13.74 -8.02
C GLY A 65 9.70 -12.75 -9.17
N ALA A 66 10.41 -11.64 -8.97
CA ALA A 66 10.58 -10.62 -10.02
C ALA A 66 11.21 -11.15 -11.33
N ASP A 67 12.04 -12.18 -11.24
CA ASP A 67 12.81 -12.75 -12.35
C ASP A 67 12.21 -14.05 -12.91
N PHE A 68 11.12 -14.58 -12.34
CA PHE A 68 10.61 -15.91 -12.74
C PHE A 68 10.25 -15.99 -14.22
N ASN A 69 9.78 -14.87 -14.79
CA ASN A 69 9.36 -14.75 -16.19
C ASN A 69 10.26 -13.80 -16.99
N VAL A 70 11.55 -13.74 -16.63
CA VAL A 70 12.54 -12.88 -17.28
C VAL A 70 13.55 -13.73 -18.05
N THR A 71 13.67 -13.46 -19.36
CA THR A 71 14.61 -14.20 -20.20
C THR A 71 15.94 -13.47 -20.38
N ARG A 72 17.04 -14.21 -20.14
CA ARG A 72 18.38 -13.63 -19.98
C ARG A 72 19.37 -13.92 -21.13
N ALA A 73 19.17 -14.98 -21.90
CA ALA A 73 20.10 -15.28 -23.00
C ALA A 73 19.64 -14.60 -24.29
N GLY A 74 20.57 -14.01 -25.05
CA GLY A 74 20.23 -13.38 -26.33
C GLY A 74 19.57 -14.34 -27.32
N VAL A 75 19.99 -15.62 -27.32
CA VAL A 75 19.34 -16.69 -28.07
C VAL A 75 17.91 -16.97 -27.61
N HIS A 76 17.60 -16.76 -26.32
CA HIS A 76 16.24 -16.93 -25.82
C HIS A 76 15.34 -15.76 -26.23
N VAL A 77 15.88 -14.54 -26.28
CA VAL A 77 15.14 -13.37 -26.77
C VAL A 77 14.78 -13.54 -28.25
N ASP A 78 15.71 -14.02 -29.07
CA ASP A 78 15.44 -14.31 -30.49
C ASP A 78 14.36 -15.39 -30.67
N GLY A 79 14.41 -16.47 -29.87
CA GLY A 79 13.35 -17.48 -29.88
C GLY A 79 12.01 -16.94 -29.42
N LEU A 80 11.98 -16.09 -28.39
CA LEU A 80 10.75 -15.48 -27.86
C LEU A 80 10.06 -14.57 -28.88
N ILE A 81 10.82 -13.78 -29.65
CA ILE A 81 10.29 -12.94 -30.71
C ILE A 81 9.58 -13.78 -31.80
N LYS A 82 10.06 -15.00 -32.03
CA LYS A 82 9.50 -15.91 -33.04
C LYS A 82 8.31 -16.69 -32.51
N CYS A 83 8.43 -17.23 -31.30
CA CYS A 83 7.38 -17.98 -30.63
C CYS A 83 7.63 -17.96 -29.12
N GLU A 84 6.73 -17.31 -28.39
CA GLU A 84 6.80 -17.19 -26.93
C GLU A 84 6.80 -18.57 -26.23
N GLU A 85 6.04 -19.52 -26.76
CA GLU A 85 5.90 -20.88 -26.20
C GLU A 85 7.23 -21.68 -26.15
N ILE A 86 8.25 -21.27 -26.92
CA ILE A 86 9.57 -21.91 -26.89
C ILE A 86 10.23 -21.78 -25.50
N TYR A 87 10.00 -20.65 -24.83
CA TYR A 87 10.61 -20.33 -23.52
C TYR A 87 9.60 -20.05 -22.43
N ASN A 88 8.33 -19.91 -22.76
CA ASN A 88 7.25 -19.74 -21.81
C ASN A 88 6.25 -20.88 -21.96
N ILE A 89 6.40 -21.89 -21.11
CA ILE A 89 5.63 -23.15 -21.17
C ILE A 89 4.12 -23.00 -20.90
N PHE A 90 3.66 -21.82 -20.43
CA PHE A 90 2.26 -21.48 -20.28
C PHE A 90 2.04 -19.97 -20.42
N ASP A 91 0.82 -19.55 -20.79
CA ASP A 91 0.46 -18.13 -20.91
C ASP A 91 0.40 -17.46 -19.52
N THR A 92 1.53 -16.93 -19.09
CA THR A 92 1.73 -16.21 -17.83
C THR A 92 1.00 -14.88 -17.79
N THR A 93 0.72 -14.27 -18.94
CA THR A 93 -0.12 -13.07 -19.02
C THR A 93 -1.53 -13.41 -18.61
N LYS A 94 -2.10 -14.47 -19.19
CA LYS A 94 -3.46 -14.93 -18.88
C LYS A 94 -3.58 -15.52 -17.47
N LEU A 95 -2.60 -16.32 -17.05
CA LEU A 95 -2.68 -17.03 -15.77
C LEU A 95 -2.34 -16.14 -14.59
N LEU A 96 -1.39 -15.21 -14.74
CA LEU A 96 -0.81 -14.48 -13.61
C LEU A 96 -0.88 -12.95 -13.79
N ASN A 97 -1.39 -12.41 -14.90
CA ASN A 97 -1.23 -10.99 -15.24
C ASN A 97 0.25 -10.56 -15.25
N ARG A 98 1.16 -11.47 -15.62
CA ARG A 98 2.61 -11.21 -15.65
C ARG A 98 3.20 -11.66 -16.99
N PRO A 99 3.29 -10.76 -17.98
CA PRO A 99 3.88 -11.10 -19.26
C PRO A 99 5.37 -11.40 -19.14
N ILE A 100 5.91 -12.11 -20.11
CA ILE A 100 7.34 -12.35 -20.22
C ILE A 100 8.07 -11.05 -20.52
N VAL A 101 9.17 -10.80 -19.80
CA VAL A 101 9.96 -9.57 -19.93
C VAL A 101 11.38 -9.91 -20.41
N PRO A 102 11.85 -9.34 -21.53
CA PRO A 102 13.24 -9.51 -21.94
C PRO A 102 14.16 -8.69 -21.03
N MET A 103 15.38 -9.19 -20.79
CA MET A 103 16.40 -8.38 -20.12
C MET A 103 16.74 -7.11 -20.89
N ILE A 104 17.17 -6.09 -20.14
CA ILE A 104 17.57 -4.81 -20.70
C ILE A 104 19.07 -4.80 -21.03
N THR A 105 19.37 -4.55 -22.30
CA THR A 105 20.71 -4.37 -22.87
C THR A 105 20.75 -3.17 -23.81
N ASP A 106 21.91 -2.90 -24.40
CA ASP A 106 22.07 -1.89 -25.46
C ASP A 106 21.21 -2.19 -26.71
N LYS A 107 20.72 -3.42 -26.88
CA LYS A 107 19.86 -3.82 -28.00
C LYS A 107 18.37 -3.67 -27.73
N SER A 108 17.95 -3.50 -26.49
CA SER A 108 16.52 -3.39 -26.13
C SER A 108 15.86 -2.14 -26.71
N GLY A 109 16.63 -1.06 -26.87
CA GLY A 109 16.14 0.23 -27.33
C GLY A 109 15.05 0.83 -26.44
N LYS A 110 14.49 1.96 -26.89
CA LYS A 110 13.46 2.70 -26.13
C LYS A 110 12.16 1.91 -25.93
N ALA A 111 11.79 1.08 -26.91
CA ALA A 111 10.58 0.26 -26.84
C ALA A 111 10.70 -0.82 -25.76
N GLY A 112 11.85 -1.52 -25.69
CA GLY A 112 12.10 -2.52 -24.64
C GLY A 112 12.14 -1.89 -23.24
N ILE A 113 12.73 -0.70 -23.10
CA ILE A 113 12.75 0.04 -21.84
C ILE A 113 11.33 0.41 -21.39
N ALA A 114 10.51 0.98 -22.27
CA ALA A 114 9.13 1.34 -21.93
C ALA A 114 8.29 0.11 -21.57
N PHE A 115 8.46 -0.99 -22.31
CA PHE A 115 7.81 -2.27 -22.01
C PHE A 115 8.20 -2.78 -20.62
N TRP A 116 9.50 -2.78 -20.29
CA TRP A 116 9.99 -3.18 -18.96
C TRP A 116 9.38 -2.31 -17.85
N ILE A 117 9.33 -0.98 -18.02
CA ILE A 117 8.75 -0.07 -17.03
C ILE A 117 7.27 -0.39 -16.79
N ASN A 118 6.49 -0.54 -17.85
CA ASN A 118 5.05 -0.81 -17.75
C ASN A 118 4.77 -2.18 -17.14
N ALA A 119 5.51 -3.21 -17.55
CA ALA A 119 5.36 -4.55 -16.99
C ALA A 119 5.79 -4.62 -15.52
N HIS A 120 6.90 -3.97 -15.16
CA HIS A 120 7.45 -4.00 -13.81
C HIS A 120 6.59 -3.20 -12.80
N LEU A 121 6.07 -2.04 -13.22
CA LEU A 121 5.21 -1.20 -12.37
C LEU A 121 3.71 -1.55 -12.49
N GLY A 122 3.34 -2.48 -13.37
CA GLY A 122 1.95 -2.86 -13.62
C GLY A 122 1.10 -1.73 -14.22
N LEU A 123 1.70 -0.89 -15.07
CA LEU A 123 1.03 0.24 -15.69
C LEU A 123 0.29 -0.21 -16.95
N THR A 124 -1.01 0.04 -17.00
CA THR A 124 -1.88 -0.29 -18.13
C THR A 124 -2.59 0.96 -18.66
N GLU A 125 -3.04 0.88 -19.92
CA GLU A 125 -3.87 1.89 -20.57
C GLU A 125 -3.30 3.32 -20.44
N ASP A 126 -4.07 4.27 -19.92
CA ASP A 126 -3.72 5.69 -19.82
C ASP A 126 -2.53 5.96 -18.88
N LYS A 127 -2.16 5.00 -18.03
CA LYS A 127 -1.00 5.12 -17.12
C LYS A 127 0.28 4.56 -17.73
N ALA A 128 0.21 3.92 -18.90
CA ALA A 128 1.37 3.31 -19.54
C ALA A 128 2.36 4.36 -20.05
N VAL A 129 3.64 4.14 -19.80
CA VAL A 129 4.74 4.97 -20.30
C VAL A 129 4.97 4.69 -21.78
N ASP A 130 4.88 5.72 -22.62
CA ASP A 130 5.22 5.64 -24.04
C ASP A 130 6.76 5.67 -24.25
N LYS A 131 7.26 4.94 -25.26
CA LYS A 131 8.68 4.92 -25.64
C LYS A 131 9.27 6.29 -26.03
N ARG A 132 8.43 7.25 -26.37
CA ARG A 132 8.79 8.64 -26.69
C ARG A 132 8.99 9.50 -25.45
N HIS A 133 8.67 8.99 -24.25
CA HIS A 133 8.85 9.73 -23.01
C HIS A 133 10.31 10.22 -22.86
N PRO A 134 10.55 11.49 -22.49
CA PRO A 134 11.90 12.01 -22.32
C PRO A 134 12.72 11.21 -21.31
N GLY A 135 12.09 10.73 -20.23
CA GLY A 135 12.73 9.85 -19.24
C GLY A 135 13.24 8.54 -19.84
N VAL A 136 12.46 7.89 -20.71
CA VAL A 136 12.87 6.67 -21.42
C VAL A 136 14.09 6.94 -22.31
N SER A 137 14.12 8.10 -22.99
CA SER A 137 15.27 8.48 -23.81
C SER A 137 16.54 8.69 -22.98
N ARG A 138 16.43 9.26 -21.77
CA ARG A 138 17.56 9.41 -20.83
C ARG A 138 18.05 8.07 -20.31
N ILE A 139 17.15 7.15 -19.97
CA ILE A 139 17.50 5.77 -19.57
C ILE A 139 18.23 5.07 -20.70
N ASN A 140 17.72 5.14 -21.93
CA ASN A 140 18.35 4.51 -23.10
C ASN A 140 19.77 5.05 -23.35
N LYS A 141 19.98 6.36 -23.20
CA LYS A 141 21.30 6.97 -23.31
C LYS A 141 22.25 6.45 -22.22
N TRP A 142 21.78 6.41 -20.97
CA TRP A 142 22.58 5.87 -19.86
C TRP A 142 22.96 4.41 -20.11
N ILE A 143 22.04 3.58 -20.61
CA ILE A 143 22.34 2.18 -20.95
C ILE A 143 23.45 2.13 -22.01
N ALA A 144 23.32 2.89 -23.10
CA ALA A 144 24.35 2.92 -24.15
C ALA A 144 25.73 3.29 -23.58
N GLU A 145 25.81 4.32 -22.73
CA GLU A 145 27.06 4.73 -22.06
C GLU A 145 27.67 3.61 -21.20
N GLN A 146 26.86 2.75 -20.56
CA GLN A 146 27.40 1.63 -19.78
C GLN A 146 28.07 0.58 -20.68
N TYR A 147 27.48 0.27 -21.83
CA TYR A 147 28.03 -0.72 -22.78
C TYR A 147 29.22 -0.16 -23.56
N GLU A 148 29.19 1.12 -23.93
CA GLU A 148 30.36 1.82 -24.47
C GLU A 148 31.53 1.83 -23.46
N GLY A 149 31.22 1.89 -22.17
CA GLY A 149 32.19 1.73 -21.08
C GLY A 149 32.70 0.29 -20.87
N GLY A 150 32.37 -0.66 -21.74
CA GLY A 150 32.88 -2.02 -21.72
C GLY A 150 32.05 -3.01 -20.90
N ARG A 151 30.83 -2.65 -20.48
CA ARG A 151 29.91 -3.59 -19.81
C ARG A 151 29.55 -4.75 -20.75
N MET A 152 29.63 -5.97 -20.23
CA MET A 152 29.17 -7.19 -20.92
C MET A 152 27.93 -7.83 -20.27
N THR A 153 27.54 -7.38 -19.08
CA THR A 153 26.37 -7.87 -18.36
C THR A 153 25.13 -7.05 -18.67
N SER A 154 23.96 -7.68 -18.56
CA SER A 154 22.69 -6.97 -18.62
C SER A 154 22.50 -5.97 -17.49
N ILE A 155 21.62 -5.00 -17.73
CA ILE A 155 21.18 -4.10 -16.68
C ILE A 155 20.24 -4.88 -15.76
N SER A 156 20.55 -4.88 -14.47
CA SER A 156 19.71 -5.52 -13.45
C SER A 156 18.41 -4.74 -13.19
N ASN A 157 17.40 -5.42 -12.63
CA ASN A 157 16.14 -4.77 -12.23
C ASN A 157 16.38 -3.64 -11.23
N GLU A 158 17.28 -3.82 -10.26
CA GLU A 158 17.62 -2.78 -9.27
C GLU A 158 18.25 -1.54 -9.93
N GLU A 159 19.14 -1.73 -10.89
CA GLU A 159 19.72 -0.62 -11.64
C GLU A 159 18.68 0.09 -12.49
N MET A 160 17.82 -0.67 -13.18
CA MET A 160 16.71 -0.10 -13.94
C MET A 160 15.82 0.74 -13.04
N GLU A 161 15.38 0.20 -11.90
CA GLU A 161 14.53 0.90 -10.95
C GLU A 161 15.14 2.22 -10.48
N LYS A 162 16.44 2.23 -10.13
CA LYS A 162 17.17 3.46 -9.76
C LYS A 162 17.12 4.52 -10.87
N ARG A 163 17.20 4.11 -12.14
CA ARG A 163 17.14 5.03 -13.28
C ARG A 163 15.72 5.50 -13.56
N VAL A 164 14.72 4.63 -13.40
CA VAL A 164 13.30 5.00 -13.54
C VAL A 164 12.93 6.01 -12.46
N ARG A 165 13.29 5.78 -11.19
CA ARG A 165 13.09 6.76 -10.10
C ARG A 165 13.77 8.11 -10.37
N LYS A 166 14.95 8.09 -10.99
CA LYS A 166 15.69 9.32 -11.32
C LYS A 166 15.09 10.10 -12.50
N TYR A 167 14.60 9.41 -13.53
CA TYR A 167 14.21 10.03 -14.81
C TYR A 167 12.70 10.07 -15.07
N LEU A 168 11.91 9.32 -14.30
CA LEU A 168 10.46 9.31 -14.27
C LEU A 168 9.96 9.32 -12.80
N PRO A 169 10.36 10.33 -11.99
CA PRO A 169 9.97 10.40 -10.58
C PRO A 169 8.44 10.48 -10.38
N GLU A 170 7.70 11.00 -11.36
CA GLU A 170 6.23 11.12 -11.34
C GLU A 170 5.49 9.78 -11.26
N LEU A 171 6.14 8.67 -11.58
CA LEU A 171 5.56 7.33 -11.44
C LEU A 171 5.57 6.81 -9.99
N PHE A 172 6.26 7.51 -9.10
CA PHE A 172 6.40 7.13 -7.70
C PHE A 172 5.81 8.22 -6.82
N MET A 173 5.14 7.82 -5.74
CA MET A 173 4.78 8.77 -4.70
C MET A 173 6.05 9.42 -4.15
N SER A 174 6.01 10.74 -3.98
CA SER A 174 7.03 11.46 -3.24
C SER A 174 7.10 10.96 -1.80
N GLY A 175 8.25 11.16 -1.13
CA GLY A 175 8.39 10.80 0.28
C GLY A 175 7.31 11.45 1.15
N LEU A 176 6.94 12.70 0.86
CA LEU A 176 5.87 13.41 1.56
C LEU A 176 4.49 12.79 1.30
N GLU A 177 4.17 12.43 0.07
CA GLU A 177 2.91 11.74 -0.26
C GLU A 177 2.83 10.37 0.41
N ASN A 178 3.94 9.65 0.48
CA ASN A 178 3.99 8.38 1.19
C ASN A 178 3.76 8.55 2.70
N ILE A 179 4.42 9.52 3.33
CA ILE A 179 4.19 9.83 4.76
C ILE A 179 2.73 10.24 4.97
N LYS A 180 2.16 11.07 4.08
CA LYS A 180 0.75 11.46 4.14
C LYS A 180 -0.17 10.26 4.00
N TYR A 181 0.09 9.37 3.06
CA TYR A 181 -0.68 8.15 2.85
C TYR A 181 -0.64 7.24 4.08
N MET A 182 0.55 6.99 4.64
CA MET A 182 0.72 6.17 5.85
C MET A 182 0.02 6.78 7.06
N ALA A 183 0.19 8.09 7.28
CA ALA A 183 -0.50 8.81 8.36
C ALA A 183 -2.02 8.75 8.20
N ALA A 184 -2.53 8.94 6.96
CA ALA A 184 -3.94 8.83 6.66
C ALA A 184 -4.49 7.42 6.92
N GLN A 185 -3.81 6.36 6.45
CA GLN A 185 -4.25 4.98 6.68
C GLN A 185 -4.34 4.64 8.16
N ALA A 186 -3.33 5.03 8.92
CA ALA A 186 -3.26 4.70 10.31
C ALA A 186 -4.26 5.53 11.15
N ALA A 187 -4.49 6.78 10.78
CA ALA A 187 -5.58 7.58 11.34
C ALA A 187 -6.97 7.00 11.03
N VAL A 188 -7.21 6.54 9.79
CA VAL A 188 -8.45 5.86 9.38
C VAL A 188 -8.67 4.58 10.20
N SER A 189 -7.63 3.78 10.42
CA SER A 189 -7.69 2.57 11.26
C SER A 189 -8.13 2.88 12.68
N VAL A 190 -7.63 3.96 13.27
CA VAL A 190 -8.01 4.42 14.61
C VAL A 190 -9.47 4.88 14.64
N VAL A 191 -9.91 5.67 13.66
CA VAL A 191 -11.31 6.14 13.58
C VAL A 191 -12.31 5.00 13.34
N LYS A 192 -11.94 3.98 12.55
CA LYS A 192 -12.79 2.79 12.36
C LYS A 192 -13.11 2.06 13.66
N LYS A 193 -12.14 1.97 14.58
CA LYS A 193 -12.35 1.29 15.88
C LYS A 193 -13.42 1.94 16.75
N ILE A 194 -13.52 3.27 16.71
CA ILE A 194 -14.52 4.00 17.52
C ILE A 194 -15.88 4.06 16.83
N ILE A 195 -15.94 4.23 15.50
CA ILE A 195 -17.24 4.43 14.83
C ILE A 195 -18.13 3.18 14.85
N ASP A 196 -17.55 2.00 14.96
CA ASP A 196 -18.28 0.75 15.10
C ASP A 196 -18.82 0.51 16.52
N HIS A 197 -18.45 1.33 17.50
CA HIS A 197 -18.93 1.22 18.87
C HIS A 197 -20.45 1.46 18.95
N PRO A 198 -21.25 0.61 19.63
CA PRO A 198 -22.72 0.74 19.67
C PRO A 198 -23.20 2.12 20.10
N ASP A 199 -22.57 2.70 21.13
CA ASP A 199 -22.93 4.03 21.64
C ASP A 199 -22.66 5.18 20.66
N MET A 200 -21.71 5.01 19.74
CA MET A 200 -21.44 6.01 18.71
C MET A 200 -22.60 6.10 17.70
N LYS A 201 -23.27 4.99 17.41
CA LYS A 201 -24.37 4.90 16.45
C LYS A 201 -25.68 5.51 16.95
N LEU A 202 -25.86 5.59 18.27
CA LEU A 202 -27.10 6.04 18.90
C LEU A 202 -27.35 7.56 18.79
N MET A 203 -26.37 8.35 18.33
CA MET A 203 -26.45 9.82 18.24
C MET A 203 -26.93 10.51 19.53
N LYS A 204 -26.57 9.93 20.69
CA LYS A 204 -26.87 10.47 22.02
C LYS A 204 -25.58 11.02 22.64
N PRO A 205 -25.41 12.35 22.75
CA PRO A 205 -24.18 12.94 23.26
C PRO A 205 -23.75 12.39 24.63
N GLN A 206 -24.69 12.08 25.51
CA GLN A 206 -24.41 11.56 26.86
C GLN A 206 -23.73 10.18 26.83
N LEU A 207 -23.93 9.39 25.76
CA LEU A 207 -23.30 8.09 25.55
C LEU A 207 -22.06 8.18 24.66
N GLN A 208 -22.06 9.10 23.69
CA GLN A 208 -20.93 9.32 22.77
C GLN A 208 -19.74 9.99 23.46
N GLU A 209 -19.99 11.03 24.27
CA GLU A 209 -18.91 11.83 24.90
C GLU A 209 -17.94 10.98 25.74
N PRO A 210 -18.38 10.04 26.61
CA PRO A 210 -17.46 9.16 27.34
C PRO A 210 -16.59 8.27 26.45
N VAL A 211 -17.17 7.69 25.40
CA VAL A 211 -16.45 6.82 24.44
C VAL A 211 -15.40 7.63 23.68
N MET A 212 -15.76 8.83 23.23
CA MET A 212 -14.83 9.75 22.58
C MET A 212 -13.72 10.20 23.52
N GLN A 213 -14.02 10.41 24.80
CA GLN A 213 -13.02 10.81 25.80
C GLN A 213 -11.98 9.71 26.01
N GLN A 214 -12.41 8.47 26.22
CA GLN A 214 -11.52 7.32 26.33
C GLN A 214 -10.66 7.16 25.06
N PHE A 215 -11.26 7.35 23.89
CA PHE A 215 -10.58 7.26 22.61
C PHE A 215 -9.45 8.30 22.44
N ILE A 216 -9.65 9.54 22.89
CA ILE A 216 -8.57 10.55 22.90
C ILE A 216 -7.46 10.19 23.90
N GLU A 217 -7.83 9.64 25.07
CA GLU A 217 -6.86 9.23 26.10
C GLU A 217 -5.94 8.08 25.61
N GLU A 218 -6.50 7.12 24.88
CA GLU A 218 -5.75 6.03 24.25
C GLU A 218 -4.91 6.49 23.04
N ASN A 219 -5.24 7.65 22.45
CA ASN A 219 -4.60 8.16 21.25
C ASN A 219 -4.15 9.62 21.42
N PRO A 220 -3.01 9.89 22.10
CA PRO A 220 -2.56 11.25 22.43
C PRO A 220 -2.33 12.19 21.24
N SER A 221 -2.13 11.65 20.04
CA SER A 221 -2.01 12.43 18.79
C SER A 221 -3.32 13.11 18.37
N ILE A 222 -4.45 12.65 18.91
CA ILE A 222 -5.77 13.23 18.64
C ILE A 222 -5.90 14.53 19.42
N GLN A 223 -6.12 15.60 18.68
CA GLN A 223 -6.27 16.93 19.21
C GLN A 223 -7.71 17.21 19.60
N PHE A 224 -8.65 16.81 18.74
CA PHE A 224 -10.04 17.19 18.86
C PHE A 224 -10.94 16.14 18.21
N ALA A 225 -12.00 15.74 18.91
CA ALA A 225 -13.03 14.86 18.36
C ALA A 225 -14.40 15.49 18.57
N TYR A 226 -15.28 15.34 17.57
CA TYR A 226 -16.62 15.91 17.58
C TYR A 226 -17.58 15.11 16.69
N VAL A 227 -18.86 15.15 17.04
CA VAL A 227 -19.94 14.63 16.21
C VAL A 227 -20.82 15.80 15.75
N VAL A 228 -21.21 15.76 14.48
CA VAL A 228 -22.21 16.66 13.88
C VAL A 228 -23.40 15.85 13.37
N ASP A 229 -24.59 16.43 13.45
CA ASP A 229 -25.80 15.88 12.85
C ASP A 229 -25.81 16.05 11.31
N MET A 230 -26.85 15.52 10.66
CA MET A 230 -27.03 15.61 9.21
C MET A 230 -27.22 17.04 8.69
N ASN A 231 -27.48 18.01 9.56
CA ASN A 231 -27.57 19.42 9.20
C ASN A 231 -26.23 20.16 9.40
N GLY A 232 -25.16 19.44 9.76
CA GLY A 232 -23.85 20.02 10.05
C GLY A 232 -23.76 20.71 11.41
N ARG A 233 -24.74 20.53 12.30
CA ARG A 233 -24.72 21.11 13.64
C ARG A 233 -24.02 20.18 14.61
N LYS A 234 -23.07 20.73 15.34
CA LYS A 234 -22.33 19.98 16.36
C LYS A 234 -23.23 19.54 17.52
N THR A 235 -23.19 18.25 17.86
CA THR A 235 -24.04 17.65 18.90
C THR A 235 -23.30 17.40 20.21
N THR A 236 -21.99 17.15 20.16
CA THR A 236 -21.16 16.85 21.34
C THR A 236 -20.43 18.08 21.86
N ARG A 237 -20.00 18.05 23.13
CA ARG A 237 -19.02 19.01 23.66
C ARG A 237 -17.67 18.88 22.98
N ASN A 238 -16.76 19.79 23.33
CA ASN A 238 -15.36 19.71 22.91
C ASN A 238 -14.68 18.56 23.64
N ILE A 239 -14.40 17.48 22.91
CA ILE A 239 -13.59 16.38 23.40
C ILE A 239 -12.17 16.63 22.90
N THR A 240 -11.28 17.01 23.81
CA THR A 240 -9.87 17.37 23.53
C THR A 240 -8.98 16.81 24.64
N ASN A 241 -7.68 16.78 24.39
CA ASN A 241 -6.71 16.59 25.48
C ASN A 241 -6.85 17.72 26.52
N ILE A 242 -6.66 17.41 27.81
CA ILE A 242 -6.72 18.37 28.92
C ILE A 242 -5.80 19.58 28.66
N ALA A 243 -4.61 19.34 28.10
CA ALA A 243 -3.63 20.41 27.81
C ALA A 243 -4.11 21.44 26.78
N ASP A 244 -5.03 21.04 25.89
CA ASP A 244 -5.54 21.89 24.81
C ASP A 244 -6.97 22.41 25.09
N ARG A 245 -7.62 21.99 26.18
CA ARG A 245 -9.03 22.28 26.49
C ARG A 245 -9.39 23.77 26.47
N ALA A 246 -8.55 24.63 27.05
CA ALA A 246 -8.77 26.07 27.10
C ALA A 246 -8.77 26.73 25.70
N LYS A 247 -8.09 26.11 24.71
CA LYS A 247 -7.98 26.65 23.35
C LYS A 247 -9.26 26.45 22.53
N TYR A 248 -10.16 25.58 22.98
CA TYR A 248 -11.39 25.23 22.26
C TYR A 248 -12.66 25.82 22.89
N GLU A 249 -12.58 26.62 23.95
CA GLU A 249 -13.74 27.13 24.70
C GLU A 249 -14.80 27.84 23.83
N ASN A 250 -14.41 28.44 22.70
CA ASN A 250 -15.30 29.17 21.80
C ASN A 250 -16.03 28.30 20.75
N TYR A 251 -15.77 26.99 20.67
CA TYR A 251 -16.43 26.07 19.73
C TYR A 251 -17.51 25.23 20.44
N GLY A 252 -18.70 25.81 20.63
CA GLY A 252 -19.78 25.18 21.39
C GLY A 252 -20.64 24.18 20.60
N ILE A 253 -21.50 23.47 21.33
CA ILE A 253 -22.62 22.70 20.76
C ILE A 253 -23.48 23.63 19.89
N GLY A 254 -23.96 23.13 18.74
CA GLY A 254 -24.83 23.86 17.82
C GLY A 254 -24.11 24.72 16.79
N THR A 255 -22.78 24.81 16.85
CA THR A 255 -21.95 25.45 15.81
C THR A 255 -22.19 24.77 14.47
N ASP A 256 -22.43 25.58 13.43
CA ASP A 256 -22.63 25.10 12.07
C ASP A 256 -21.29 24.81 11.40
N GLN A 257 -21.16 23.60 10.87
CA GLN A 257 -19.98 23.12 10.15
C GLN A 257 -20.35 22.52 8.78
N SER A 258 -21.56 22.83 8.28
CA SER A 258 -22.08 22.31 7.01
C SER A 258 -21.28 22.76 5.78
N ASP A 259 -20.53 23.86 5.89
CA ASP A 259 -19.68 24.43 4.84
C ASP A 259 -18.29 23.77 4.76
N ARG A 260 -17.95 22.88 5.70
CA ARG A 260 -16.60 22.31 5.82
C ARG A 260 -16.41 21.10 4.90
N GLU A 261 -15.24 21.03 4.27
CA GLU A 261 -14.88 19.91 3.40
C GLU A 261 -15.00 18.55 4.10
N TRP A 262 -14.50 18.45 5.34
CA TRP A 262 -14.56 17.22 6.14
C TRP A 262 -16.00 16.78 6.45
N PHE A 263 -16.99 17.68 6.39
CA PHE A 263 -18.40 17.33 6.52
C PHE A 263 -19.00 16.93 5.17
N ILE A 264 -18.77 17.76 4.14
CA ILE A 264 -19.37 17.60 2.80
C ILE A 264 -18.91 16.29 2.13
N LYS A 265 -17.63 15.94 2.21
CA LYS A 265 -17.05 14.81 1.48
C LYS A 265 -17.57 13.45 1.97
N PRO A 266 -17.58 13.12 3.28
CA PRO A 266 -18.23 11.91 3.78
C PRO A 266 -19.73 11.89 3.50
N LEU A 267 -20.43 13.02 3.66
CA LEU A 267 -21.87 13.11 3.40
C LEU A 267 -22.22 12.72 1.97
N GLN A 268 -21.45 13.19 0.99
CA GLN A 268 -21.66 12.89 -0.44
C GLN A 268 -21.23 11.48 -0.82
N SER A 269 -20.13 10.97 -0.25
CA SER A 269 -19.51 9.71 -0.69
C SER A 269 -19.97 8.50 0.10
N GLY A 270 -20.52 8.68 1.32
CA GLY A 270 -20.78 7.60 2.26
C GLY A 270 -19.52 6.90 2.79
N LYS A 271 -18.34 7.47 2.57
CA LYS A 271 -17.04 6.88 2.92
C LYS A 271 -16.26 7.75 3.88
N ILE A 272 -15.31 7.14 4.59
CA ILE A 272 -14.34 7.87 5.41
C ILE A 272 -13.52 8.80 4.49
N HIS A 273 -13.32 10.03 4.93
CA HIS A 273 -12.55 11.05 4.22
C HIS A 273 -11.43 11.60 5.09
N VAL A 274 -10.28 11.88 4.47
CA VAL A 274 -9.11 12.51 5.09
C VAL A 274 -8.81 13.78 4.32
N THR A 275 -8.70 14.90 5.04
CA THR A 275 -8.43 16.22 4.43
C THR A 275 -6.97 16.35 3.98
N GLU A 276 -6.71 17.40 3.20
CA GLU A 276 -5.34 17.94 3.06
C GLU A 276 -4.77 18.42 4.40
N PHE A 277 -3.45 18.59 4.45
CA PHE A 277 -2.79 19.18 5.61
C PHE A 277 -3.24 20.62 5.82
N TYR A 278 -3.51 20.98 7.07
CA TYR A 278 -3.80 22.35 7.46
C TYR A 278 -3.13 22.68 8.79
N ILE A 279 -2.90 23.97 9.02
CA ILE A 279 -2.45 24.45 10.32
C ILE A 279 -3.68 24.70 11.20
N SER A 280 -3.76 23.99 12.32
CA SER A 280 -4.83 24.17 13.30
C SER A 280 -4.82 25.60 13.82
N LYS A 281 -5.93 26.32 13.63
CA LYS A 281 -6.08 27.69 14.15
C LYS A 281 -6.02 27.76 15.68
N MET A 282 -6.31 26.64 16.34
CA MET A 282 -6.39 26.59 17.80
C MET A 282 -5.03 26.33 18.44
N THR A 283 -4.17 25.52 17.80
CA THR A 283 -2.88 25.13 18.41
C THR A 283 -1.66 25.46 17.58
N GLY A 284 -1.82 25.91 16.33
CA GLY A 284 -0.71 26.15 15.39
C GLY A 284 -0.02 24.88 14.88
N ALA A 285 -0.54 23.69 15.22
CA ALA A 285 0.05 22.42 14.81
C ALA A 285 -0.38 22.05 13.39
N LEU A 286 0.47 21.32 12.68
CA LEU A 286 0.11 20.69 11.41
C LEU A 286 -0.82 19.51 11.68
N CYS A 287 -2.03 19.57 11.12
CA CYS A 287 -3.09 18.60 11.36
C CYS A 287 -3.68 18.08 10.05
N ILE A 288 -4.34 16.93 10.17
CA ILE A 288 -5.33 16.41 9.22
C ILE A 288 -6.63 16.14 9.97
N THR A 289 -7.76 16.25 9.28
CA THR A 289 -9.05 15.81 9.81
C THR A 289 -9.42 14.49 9.15
N VAL A 290 -9.70 13.48 9.96
CA VAL A 290 -10.35 12.25 9.51
C VAL A 290 -11.81 12.33 9.90
N SER A 291 -12.67 12.09 8.93
CA SER A 291 -14.13 12.23 9.09
C SER A 291 -14.81 10.99 8.55
N ALA A 292 -15.79 10.49 9.27
CA ALA A 292 -16.44 9.22 8.98
C ALA A 292 -17.96 9.32 9.22
N PRO A 293 -18.78 8.76 8.32
CA PRO A 293 -20.23 8.76 8.49
C PRO A 293 -20.62 7.82 9.63
N VAL A 294 -21.45 8.32 10.54
CA VAL A 294 -22.07 7.51 11.59
C VAL A 294 -23.32 6.87 11.01
N MET A 295 -23.34 5.55 10.96
CA MET A 295 -24.47 4.76 10.46
C MET A 295 -25.26 4.16 11.63
N ASP A 296 -26.57 4.14 11.52
CA ASP A 296 -27.43 3.44 12.48
C ASP A 296 -27.55 1.93 12.17
N GLU A 297 -28.42 1.21 12.90
CA GLU A 297 -28.63 -0.23 12.70
C GLU A 297 -29.31 -0.60 11.38
N LYS A 298 -29.83 0.39 10.64
CA LYS A 298 -30.49 0.21 9.34
C LYS A 298 -29.62 0.65 8.17
N ASP A 299 -28.33 0.88 8.42
CA ASP A 299 -27.37 1.45 7.47
C ASP A 299 -27.75 2.86 6.97
N GLU A 300 -28.56 3.61 7.75
CA GLU A 300 -28.87 5.00 7.46
C GLU A 300 -27.83 5.94 8.10
N MET A 301 -27.36 6.92 7.33
CA MET A 301 -26.43 7.91 7.84
C MET A 301 -27.16 8.89 8.77
N VAL A 302 -26.74 8.95 10.02
CA VAL A 302 -27.37 9.77 11.08
C VAL A 302 -26.51 10.94 11.54
N GLY A 303 -25.23 10.97 11.15
CA GLY A 303 -24.32 12.06 11.44
C GLY A 303 -22.92 11.83 10.89
N ILE A 304 -22.00 12.73 11.21
CA ILE A 304 -20.59 12.62 10.83
C ILE A 304 -19.73 12.80 12.07
N PHE A 305 -18.81 11.87 12.27
CA PHE A 305 -17.79 11.92 13.30
C PHE A 305 -16.50 12.49 12.69
N GLY A 306 -15.98 13.58 13.26
CA GLY A 306 -14.76 14.24 12.83
C GLY A 306 -13.70 14.20 13.93
N VAL A 307 -12.45 13.97 13.52
CA VAL A 307 -11.29 13.90 14.39
C VAL A 307 -10.13 14.66 13.78
N ASP A 308 -9.63 15.67 14.49
CA ASP A 308 -8.43 16.41 14.11
C ASP A 308 -7.21 15.76 14.79
N ILE A 309 -6.21 15.44 13.98
CA ILE A 309 -5.04 14.65 14.40
C ILE A 309 -3.77 15.42 14.09
N LYS A 310 -2.87 15.52 15.08
CA LYS A 310 -1.54 16.12 14.94
C LYS A 310 -0.66 15.21 14.09
N PHE A 311 -0.07 15.76 13.04
CA PHE A 311 0.77 15.00 12.12
C PHE A 311 2.13 14.62 12.72
N GLU A 312 2.74 15.51 13.51
CA GLU A 312 4.09 15.33 14.06
C GLU A 312 4.25 14.07 14.92
N ASP A 313 3.18 13.64 15.61
CA ASP A 313 3.19 12.44 16.45
C ASP A 313 3.15 11.15 15.62
N TRP A 314 2.67 11.22 14.38
CA TRP A 314 2.60 10.07 13.46
C TRP A 314 3.83 9.93 12.58
N VAL A 315 4.56 11.00 12.30
CA VAL A 315 5.88 10.90 11.64
C VAL A 315 6.86 10.18 12.56
N LYS A 316 6.89 10.52 13.85
CA LYS A 316 7.69 9.80 14.85
C LYS A 316 7.29 8.35 14.94
N ARG A 317 5.98 8.05 15.00
CA ARG A 317 5.51 6.66 14.99
C ARG A 317 5.77 5.93 13.69
N ALA A 318 5.76 6.57 12.53
CA ALA A 318 6.06 5.93 11.25
C ALA A 318 7.57 5.63 11.11
N GLU A 319 8.42 6.53 11.61
CA GLU A 319 9.86 6.29 11.79
C GLU A 319 10.09 5.17 12.82
N ASP A 320 9.40 5.20 13.97
CA ASP A 320 9.46 4.16 15.00
C ASP A 320 8.88 2.83 14.51
N ILE A 321 7.86 2.81 13.64
CA ILE A 321 7.30 1.58 13.04
C ILE A 321 8.28 1.04 12.01
N ALA A 322 8.89 1.88 11.18
CA ALA A 322 9.94 1.46 10.24
C ALA A 322 11.15 0.92 11.00
N GLU A 323 11.59 1.62 12.04
CA GLU A 323 12.71 1.24 12.90
C GLU A 323 12.37 0.02 13.75
N ALA A 324 11.17 -0.09 14.33
CA ALA A 324 10.70 -1.24 15.09
C ALA A 324 10.49 -2.46 14.21
N THR A 325 10.04 -2.29 12.95
CA THR A 325 9.97 -3.38 11.98
C THR A 325 11.39 -3.85 11.64
N GLN A 326 12.33 -2.92 11.47
CA GLN A 326 13.74 -3.23 11.18
C GLN A 326 14.47 -3.85 12.40
N ILE A 327 14.16 -3.40 13.61
CA ILE A 327 14.64 -3.94 14.89
C ILE A 327 13.99 -5.29 15.18
N ALA A 328 12.71 -5.49 14.87
CA ALA A 328 12.04 -6.79 14.99
C ALA A 328 12.64 -7.81 14.01
N LEU A 329 12.82 -7.42 12.74
CA LEU A 329 13.51 -8.22 11.73
C LEU A 329 14.95 -8.56 12.15
N ARG A 330 15.67 -7.59 12.72
CA ARG A 330 17.04 -7.77 13.22
C ARG A 330 17.08 -8.62 14.49
N GLY A 331 16.12 -8.45 15.39
CA GLY A 331 15.97 -9.22 16.62
C GLY A 331 15.63 -10.68 16.33
N GLU A 332 14.77 -10.94 15.35
CA GLU A 332 14.49 -12.28 14.83
C GLU A 332 15.75 -12.88 14.18
N TYR A 333 16.48 -12.10 13.39
CA TYR A 333 17.75 -12.54 12.77
C TYR A 333 18.84 -12.87 13.80
N GLU A 334 19.00 -12.03 14.83
CA GLU A 334 19.98 -12.22 15.92
C GLU A 334 19.55 -13.31 16.92
N ALA A 335 18.26 -13.54 17.11
CA ALA A 335 17.75 -14.68 17.89
C ALA A 335 18.02 -16.00 17.16
N LYS A 336 17.78 -16.04 15.84
CA LYS A 336 18.06 -17.19 14.97
C LYS A 336 19.57 -17.47 14.86
N SER A 337 20.39 -16.41 14.76
CA SER A 337 21.85 -16.54 14.78
C SER A 337 22.42 -17.00 16.12
N ARG A 338 21.75 -16.72 17.25
CA ARG A 338 22.17 -17.18 18.58
C ARG A 338 21.73 -18.61 18.89
N SER A 339 20.58 -19.06 18.35
CA SER A 339 20.18 -20.47 18.45
C SER A 339 21.09 -21.39 17.65
N ASP A 340 21.65 -20.89 16.54
CA ASP A 340 22.57 -21.64 15.68
C ASP A 340 24.02 -21.70 16.23
N HIS A 341 24.31 -21.06 17.37
CA HIS A 341 25.63 -21.09 18.03
C HIS A 341 25.71 -22.02 19.24
N TRP A 342 24.60 -22.68 19.62
CA TRP A 342 24.53 -23.65 20.72
C TRP A 342 23.98 -25.02 20.29
N LEU A 343 24.11 -25.34 19.00
CA LEU A 343 24.04 -26.67 18.40
C LEU A 343 25.26 -26.83 17.48
#